data_AF-A0A2D6AC41-F1
#
_entry.id   AF-A0A2D6AC41-F1
#
_cell.length_a   1.000
_cell.length_b   1.000
_cell.length_c   1.000
_cell.angle_alpha   90.00
_cell.angle_beta   90.00
_cell.angle_gamma   90.00
#
_symmetry.space_group_name_H-M   'P 1'
#
loop_
_entity.id
_entity.type
_entity.pdbx_description
1 polymer ?
#
loop_
_entity_poly.entity_id
_entity_poly.type
_entity_poly.pdbx_seq_one_letter_code
_entity_poly.pdbx_strand_id
1 'polypeptide(L)'
;MISLVESGDFIYDYLLADSGGAMKDLLITPLFHDVKGHLKSHLDEIRKSTMVHLHAPADVSGLLGLAMLEAAFLDIGIQYRRRFLPAQHHIPRDERIEPELPKDGLLIFIDPFEDTWKVDELPSHDYLHITPLSVSVRIGSNQKERRGALDVVAQCAALSAALSPNGSKTRLLRPFASTGLWLREALDTTFDPVHTTLRDILRDEGAFRIVPLPEVASPAQGMIPGLSERMLKRLQKGWGTMDAESRASALSELVLPALQSPALSTPRLEELVWHRLVVGESDIDVMSQVFLVENSWPKDEKEAKIHASKLADNLLKSGVLH
;
A
#
# COMPACT_ATOMS: atom_id res chain seq x y z
N MET A 1 -16.50 -14.14 -23.21
CA MET A 1 -15.60 -13.68 -24.27
C MET A 1 -14.80 -12.54 -23.67
N ILE A 2 -13.77 -12.91 -22.91
CA ILE A 2 -12.92 -11.97 -22.16
C ILE A 2 -11.96 -11.37 -23.19
N SER A 3 -11.92 -10.05 -23.26
CA SER A 3 -11.00 -9.32 -24.12
C SER A 3 -9.57 -9.60 -23.65
N LEU A 4 -8.89 -10.53 -24.31
CA LEU A 4 -7.44 -10.65 -24.30
C LEU A 4 -6.87 -9.36 -24.87
N VAL A 5 -6.57 -8.40 -24.00
CA VAL A 5 -5.65 -7.32 -24.36
C VAL A 5 -4.27 -7.93 -24.27
N GLU A 6 -3.73 -8.25 -25.45
CA GLU A 6 -2.33 -8.58 -25.66
C GLU A 6 -1.46 -7.44 -25.09
N SER A 7 -0.91 -7.63 -23.90
CA SER A 7 0.29 -6.93 -23.47
C SER A 7 1.47 -7.82 -23.81
N GLY A 8 1.91 -7.71 -25.07
CA GLY A 8 3.06 -8.42 -25.60
C GLY A 8 4.36 -8.01 -24.91
N ASP A 9 5.19 -9.03 -24.69
CA ASP A 9 6.62 -8.92 -24.40
C ASP A 9 7.29 -7.88 -25.30
N PHE A 10 8.02 -6.93 -24.73
CA PHE A 10 9.28 -6.43 -25.30
C PHE A 10 10.11 -5.69 -24.22
N ILE A 11 11.36 -6.13 -24.11
CA ILE A 11 12.50 -5.60 -23.34
C ILE A 11 12.57 -6.06 -21.86
N TYR A 12 12.83 -7.36 -21.69
CA TYR A 12 13.71 -7.85 -20.62
C TYR A 12 15.15 -7.79 -21.13
N ASP A 13 15.89 -6.78 -20.66
CA ASP A 13 17.33 -6.80 -20.37
C ASP A 13 17.78 -5.34 -20.20
N TYR A 14 18.55 -5.09 -19.13
CA TYR A 14 18.95 -3.80 -18.55
C TYR A 14 17.97 -3.17 -17.56
N LEU A 15 18.09 -3.56 -16.28
CA LEU A 15 18.15 -2.65 -15.11
C LEU A 15 18.39 -3.40 -13.77
N LEU A 16 19.18 -4.49 -13.78
CA LEU A 16 19.64 -5.14 -12.54
C LEU A 16 21.09 -4.77 -12.15
N ALA A 17 21.50 -3.53 -12.44
CA ALA A 17 22.85 -3.06 -12.11
C ALA A 17 22.94 -1.58 -11.71
N ASP A 18 21.88 -1.00 -11.15
CA ASP A 18 21.99 0.31 -10.46
C ASP A 18 21.27 0.28 -9.10
N SER A 19 21.76 -0.60 -8.21
CA SER A 19 21.34 -0.70 -6.82
C SER A 19 21.93 0.44 -5.96
N GLY A 20 21.67 1.69 -6.38
CA GLY A 20 22.13 2.90 -5.71
C GLY A 20 21.34 4.20 -6.01
N GLY A 21 20.35 4.17 -6.89
CA GLY A 21 19.57 5.37 -7.26
C GLY A 21 18.68 5.91 -6.13
N ALA A 22 18.52 7.25 -6.07
CA ALA A 22 17.52 7.89 -5.21
C ALA A 22 16.11 7.39 -5.57
N MET A 23 15.23 7.24 -4.58
CA MET A 23 13.82 6.91 -4.85
C MET A 23 13.18 8.00 -5.72
N LYS A 24 12.26 7.67 -6.62
CA LYS A 24 11.55 8.68 -7.39
C LYS A 24 10.65 9.49 -6.46
N ASP A 25 10.69 10.80 -6.61
CA ASP A 25 9.79 11.69 -5.89
C ASP A 25 8.35 11.46 -6.39
N LEU A 26 7.48 10.91 -5.54
CA LEU A 26 6.08 10.67 -5.90
C LEU A 26 5.32 11.98 -6.13
N LEU A 27 5.71 13.08 -5.47
CA LEU A 27 5.04 14.37 -5.55
C LEU A 27 5.24 15.07 -6.90
N ILE A 28 6.16 14.60 -7.75
CA ILE A 28 6.30 15.08 -9.13
C ILE A 28 5.54 14.23 -10.14
N THR A 29 5.01 13.08 -9.73
CA THR A 29 4.25 12.21 -10.64
C THR A 29 2.85 12.78 -10.90
N PRO A 30 2.23 12.50 -12.06
CA PRO A 30 0.88 12.96 -12.37
C PRO A 30 -0.17 12.54 -11.34
N LEU A 31 0.03 11.38 -10.70
CA LEU A 31 -0.88 10.84 -9.69
C LEU A 31 -1.09 11.79 -8.50
N PHE A 32 -0.05 12.53 -8.11
CA PHE A 32 -0.07 13.43 -6.96
C PHE A 32 -0.36 14.89 -7.35
N HIS A 33 -0.70 15.17 -8.61
CA HIS A 33 -0.84 16.55 -9.10
C HIS A 33 -1.80 17.40 -8.25
N ASP A 34 -3.00 16.88 -7.99
CA ASP A 34 -4.07 17.58 -7.29
C ASP A 34 -3.73 17.86 -5.81
N VAL A 35 -2.89 17.01 -5.20
CA VAL A 35 -2.56 17.06 -3.76
C VAL A 35 -1.16 17.60 -3.48
N LYS A 36 -0.34 17.82 -4.51
CA LYS A 36 1.08 18.20 -4.39
C LYS A 36 1.29 19.43 -3.53
N GLY A 37 0.48 20.47 -3.72
CA GLY A 37 0.60 21.72 -2.96
C GLY A 37 0.38 21.51 -1.47
N HIS A 38 -0.64 20.73 -1.13
CA HIS A 38 -0.99 20.37 0.24
C HIS A 38 0.07 19.49 0.91
N LEU A 39 0.55 18.44 0.24
CA LEU A 39 1.61 17.60 0.80
C LEU A 39 2.93 18.37 0.95
N LYS A 40 3.22 19.34 0.07
CA LYS A 40 4.38 20.22 0.25
C LYS A 40 4.26 21.13 1.47
N SER A 41 3.08 21.65 1.79
CA SER A 41 2.93 22.45 3.02
C SER A 41 3.16 21.60 4.27
N HIS A 42 2.68 20.34 4.28
CA HIS A 42 2.99 19.38 5.34
C HIS A 42 4.50 19.13 5.48
N LEU A 43 5.22 18.94 4.36
CA LEU A 43 6.69 18.80 4.40
C LEU A 43 7.38 20.00 5.05
N ASP A 44 6.93 21.21 4.71
CA ASP A 44 7.52 22.44 5.24
C ASP A 44 7.26 22.59 6.74
N GLU A 45 6.08 22.19 7.23
CA GLU A 45 5.76 22.18 8.66
C GLU A 45 6.58 21.13 9.42
N ILE A 46 6.67 19.91 8.88
CA ILE A 46 7.47 18.83 9.47
C ILE A 46 8.94 19.25 9.58
N ARG A 47 9.52 19.84 8.53
CA ARG A 47 10.94 20.29 8.54
C ARG A 47 11.23 21.41 9.53
N LYS A 48 10.23 22.21 9.91
CA LYS A 48 10.36 23.27 10.92
C LYS A 48 10.19 22.75 12.35
N SER A 49 9.57 21.59 12.51
CA SER A 49 9.29 21.02 13.81
C SER A 49 10.55 20.40 14.44
N THR A 50 10.70 20.58 15.75
CA THR A 50 11.78 19.95 16.54
C THR A 50 11.37 18.59 17.11
N MET A 51 10.06 18.38 17.27
CA MET A 51 9.42 17.17 17.77
C MET A 51 8.13 16.94 16.98
N VAL A 52 7.90 15.70 16.57
CA VAL A 52 6.67 15.27 15.89
C VAL A 52 5.92 14.23 16.73
N HIS A 53 4.61 14.38 16.84
CA HIS A 53 3.72 13.38 17.44
C HIS A 53 2.97 12.68 16.31
N LEU A 54 3.15 11.37 16.16
CA LEU A 54 2.46 10.54 15.19
C LEU A 54 1.31 9.80 15.88
N HIS A 55 0.08 10.14 15.53
CA HIS A 55 -1.12 9.46 16.00
C HIS A 55 -1.77 8.72 14.82
N ALA A 56 -2.11 7.45 15.01
CA ALA A 56 -2.85 6.65 14.02
C ALA A 56 -3.70 5.60 14.74
N PRO A 57 -4.82 5.14 14.17
CA PRO A 57 -5.58 4.04 14.75
C PRO A 57 -4.80 2.71 14.67
N ALA A 58 -5.08 1.80 15.61
CA ALA A 58 -4.39 0.52 15.76
C ALA A 58 -4.91 -0.55 14.78
N ASP A 59 -4.85 -0.26 13.48
CA ASP A 59 -5.18 -1.15 12.37
C ASP A 59 -4.04 -1.12 11.32
N VAL A 60 -4.17 -1.96 10.30
CA VAL A 60 -3.11 -2.16 9.30
C VAL A 60 -2.83 -0.89 8.51
N SER A 61 -3.85 -0.14 8.11
CA SER A 61 -3.69 1.12 7.37
C SER A 61 -3.02 2.19 8.24
N GLY A 62 -3.47 2.36 9.48
CA GLY A 62 -2.88 3.29 10.44
C GLY A 62 -1.42 2.95 10.74
N LEU A 63 -1.11 1.67 10.96
CA LEU A 63 0.24 1.16 11.15
C LEU A 63 1.14 1.48 9.98
N LEU A 64 0.70 1.19 8.75
CA LEU A 64 1.52 1.37 7.56
C LEU A 64 1.79 2.85 7.29
N GLY A 65 0.78 3.72 7.37
CA GLY A 65 0.97 5.16 7.23
C GLY A 65 1.95 5.72 8.27
N LEU A 66 1.80 5.30 9.53
CA LEU A 66 2.66 5.74 10.63
C LEU A 66 4.10 5.24 10.45
N ALA A 67 4.29 3.96 10.10
CA ALA A 67 5.61 3.37 9.89
C ALA A 67 6.36 4.03 8.72
N MET A 68 5.66 4.45 7.65
CA MET A 68 6.28 5.19 6.55
C MET A 68 6.95 6.48 7.05
N LEU A 69 6.20 7.32 7.80
CA LEU A 69 6.74 8.57 8.35
C LEU A 69 7.86 8.31 9.37
N GLU A 70 7.70 7.31 10.24
CA GLU A 70 8.76 6.92 11.18
C GLU A 70 10.05 6.54 10.47
N ALA A 71 9.97 5.81 9.35
CA ALA A 71 11.15 5.43 8.59
C ALA A 71 11.93 6.66 8.11
N ALA A 72 11.23 7.67 7.58
CA ALA A 72 11.86 8.93 7.18
C ALA A 72 12.45 9.67 8.37
N PHE A 73 11.71 9.79 9.48
CA PHE A 73 12.19 10.49 10.68
C PHE A 73 13.43 9.84 11.27
N LEU A 74 13.49 8.51 11.30
CA LEU A 74 14.67 7.76 11.72
C LEU A 74 15.85 7.98 10.77
N ASP A 75 15.63 8.03 9.46
CA ASP A 75 16.69 8.24 8.48
C ASP A 75 17.30 9.67 8.57
N ILE A 76 16.51 10.69 8.90
CA ILE A 76 16.97 12.09 8.96
C ILE A 76 17.13 12.67 10.38
N GLY A 77 16.85 11.87 11.41
CA GLY A 77 17.04 12.24 12.82
C GLY A 77 15.99 13.21 13.39
N ILE A 78 14.77 13.24 12.85
CA ILE A 78 13.66 13.98 13.47
C ILE A 78 13.23 13.25 14.74
N GLN A 79 13.14 13.98 15.86
CA GLN A 79 12.59 13.42 17.10
C GLN A 79 11.09 13.23 16.95
N TYR A 80 10.60 12.05 17.30
CA TYR A 80 9.19 11.76 17.23
C TYR A 80 8.70 10.93 18.41
N ARG A 81 7.37 10.98 18.63
CA ARG A 81 6.64 10.09 19.53
C ARG A 81 5.47 9.48 18.78
N ARG A 82 5.32 8.17 18.86
CA ARG A 82 4.20 7.45 18.26
C ARG A 82 3.13 7.12 19.28
N ARG A 83 1.87 7.13 18.86
CA ARG A 83 0.73 6.67 19.66
C ARG A 83 -0.28 5.98 18.75
N PHE A 84 -0.59 4.73 19.07
CA PHE A 84 -1.71 4.02 18.47
C PHE A 84 -2.99 4.29 19.26
N LEU A 85 -4.01 4.79 18.57
CA LEU A 85 -5.37 5.01 19.06
C LEU A 85 -6.19 3.73 18.88
N PRO A 86 -7.39 3.60 19.48
CA PRO A 86 -8.26 2.45 19.22
C PRO A 86 -8.45 2.22 17.71
N ALA A 87 -8.56 0.96 17.29
CA ALA A 87 -8.83 0.62 15.90
C ALA A 87 -10.26 1.00 15.52
N GLN A 88 -10.54 1.25 14.25
CA GLN A 88 -11.86 1.69 13.79
C GLN A 88 -13.02 0.79 14.25
N HIS A 89 -12.80 -0.54 14.26
CA HIS A 89 -13.83 -1.50 14.65
C HIS A 89 -14.17 -1.51 16.15
N HIS A 90 -13.36 -0.85 16.98
CA HIS A 90 -13.62 -0.63 18.41
C HIS A 90 -14.38 0.67 18.69
N ILE A 91 -14.50 1.55 17.70
CA ILE A 91 -15.18 2.83 17.83
C ILE A 91 -16.67 2.65 17.45
N PRO A 92 -17.61 3.13 18.27
CA PRO A 92 -19.01 3.24 17.86
C PRO A 92 -19.16 4.03 16.56
N ARG A 93 -20.15 3.68 15.72
CA ARG A 93 -20.32 4.30 14.38
C ARG A 93 -20.63 5.80 14.43
N ASP A 94 -21.15 6.29 15.54
CA ASP A 94 -21.51 7.68 15.82
C ASP A 94 -20.41 8.46 16.53
N GLU A 95 -19.32 7.80 16.91
CA GLU A 95 -18.16 8.43 17.53
C GLU A 95 -17.02 8.58 16.52
N ARG A 96 -16.23 9.65 16.72
CA ARG A 96 -14.98 9.87 15.98
C ARG A 96 -13.85 9.92 16.99
N ILE A 97 -12.72 9.32 16.63
CA ILE A 97 -11.50 9.47 17.42
C ILE A 97 -10.92 10.85 17.14
N GLU A 98 -10.78 11.64 18.19
CA GLU A 98 -10.00 12.87 18.17
C GLU A 98 -8.62 12.61 18.79
N PRO A 99 -7.53 13.08 18.15
CA PRO A 99 -6.21 12.96 18.72
C PRO A 99 -6.03 13.94 19.89
N GLU A 100 -5.30 13.51 20.91
CA GLU A 100 -4.92 14.42 22.00
C GLU A 100 -3.81 15.37 21.54
N LEU A 101 -4.09 16.67 21.54
CA LEU A 101 -3.12 17.70 21.18
C LEU A 101 -1.92 17.68 22.14
N PRO A 102 -0.68 17.60 21.64
CA PRO A 102 0.51 17.69 22.49
C PRO A 102 0.69 19.13 23.00
N LYS A 103 1.39 19.27 24.13
CA LYS A 103 1.72 20.59 24.69
C LYS A 103 2.80 21.32 23.88
N ASP A 104 3.62 20.56 23.17
CA ASP A 104 4.77 21.01 22.39
C ASP A 104 4.98 20.08 21.18
N GLY A 105 5.53 20.63 20.09
CA GLY A 105 5.76 19.89 18.86
C GLY A 105 4.58 19.88 17.88
N LEU A 106 4.80 19.26 16.72
CA LEU A 106 3.81 19.14 15.64
C LEU A 106 3.07 17.81 15.78
N LEU A 107 1.73 17.84 15.86
CA LEU A 107 0.92 16.63 15.74
C LEU A 107 0.62 16.33 14.27
N ILE A 108 0.81 15.06 13.89
CA ILE A 108 0.31 14.46 12.67
C ILE A 108 -0.66 13.36 13.06
N PHE A 109 -1.92 13.52 12.68
CA PHE A 109 -2.95 12.51 12.83
C PHE A 109 -3.21 11.84 11.47
N ILE A 110 -2.95 10.55 11.40
CA ILE A 110 -3.16 9.71 10.23
C ILE A 110 -4.50 9.00 10.41
N ASP A 111 -5.46 9.35 9.56
CA ASP A 111 -6.86 8.92 9.68
C ASP A 111 -7.33 8.20 8.41
N PRO A 112 -7.06 6.89 8.28
CA PRO A 112 -7.39 6.13 7.08
C PRO A 112 -8.89 5.96 6.80
N PHE A 113 -9.75 6.15 7.81
CA PHE A 113 -11.19 5.85 7.74
C PHE A 113 -12.09 7.08 7.65
N GLU A 114 -11.52 8.27 7.65
CA GLU A 114 -12.26 9.48 7.29
C GLU A 114 -12.71 9.45 5.82
N ASP A 115 -13.74 10.25 5.53
CA ASP A 115 -14.25 10.44 4.18
C ASP A 115 -13.16 10.92 3.22
N THR A 116 -13.36 10.70 1.91
CA THR A 116 -12.43 11.21 0.89
C THR A 116 -12.72 12.66 0.57
N TRP A 117 -11.76 13.55 0.85
CA TRP A 117 -11.91 14.99 0.69
C TRP A 117 -11.23 15.52 -0.57
N LYS A 118 -11.76 16.60 -1.16
CA LYS A 118 -10.90 17.47 -1.99
C LYS A 118 -10.07 18.37 -1.08
N VAL A 119 -8.88 18.73 -1.54
CA VAL A 119 -7.93 19.56 -0.75
C VAL A 119 -8.54 20.89 -0.33
N ASP A 120 -9.33 21.52 -1.19
CA ASP A 120 -9.99 22.81 -0.93
C ASP A 120 -11.21 22.72 -0.01
N GLU A 121 -11.67 21.51 0.28
CA GLU A 121 -12.83 21.21 1.15
C GLU A 121 -12.38 20.68 2.52
N LEU A 122 -11.07 20.48 2.76
CA LEU A 122 -10.55 19.94 4.01
C LEU A 122 -10.89 20.82 5.21
N PRO A 123 -11.34 20.24 6.33
CA PRO A 123 -11.54 20.99 7.56
C PRO A 123 -10.21 21.51 8.13
N SER A 124 -10.25 22.70 8.74
CA SER A 124 -9.10 23.29 9.42
C SER A 124 -8.89 22.66 10.80
N HIS A 125 -7.66 22.30 11.11
CA HIS A 125 -7.26 21.72 12.39
C HIS A 125 -6.00 22.42 12.92
N ASP A 126 -5.77 22.35 14.24
CA ASP A 126 -4.53 22.82 14.89
C ASP A 126 -3.36 21.82 14.72
N TYR A 127 -3.54 20.81 13.88
CA TYR A 127 -2.61 19.71 13.62
C TYR A 127 -2.65 19.31 12.14
N LEU A 128 -1.64 18.57 11.69
CA LEU A 128 -1.65 17.99 10.35
C LEU A 128 -2.56 16.76 10.33
N HIS A 129 -3.63 16.80 9.54
CA HIS A 129 -4.56 15.69 9.39
C HIS A 129 -4.38 15.03 8.02
N ILE A 130 -3.82 13.81 8.01
CA ILE A 130 -3.65 13.02 6.80
C ILE A 130 -4.85 12.10 6.66
N THR A 131 -5.75 12.48 5.76
CA THR A 131 -7.01 11.79 5.43
C THR A 131 -7.03 11.41 3.94
N PRO A 132 -7.83 10.44 3.47
CA PRO A 132 -7.93 10.14 2.04
C PRO A 132 -8.28 11.37 1.19
N LEU A 133 -7.57 11.58 0.09
CA LEU A 133 -7.76 12.74 -0.79
C LEU A 133 -8.25 12.32 -2.17
N SER A 134 -9.21 13.07 -2.72
CA SER A 134 -9.68 12.88 -4.09
C SER A 134 -8.61 13.33 -5.08
N VAL A 135 -8.30 12.46 -6.04
CA VAL A 135 -7.32 12.73 -7.09
C VAL A 135 -7.85 12.33 -8.46
N SER A 136 -7.34 12.98 -9.49
CA SER A 136 -7.65 12.71 -10.89
C SER A 136 -6.48 11.98 -11.55
N VAL A 137 -6.77 10.82 -12.12
CA VAL A 137 -5.79 9.98 -12.82
C VAL A 137 -6.16 9.91 -14.30
N ARG A 138 -5.17 10.10 -15.17
CA ARG A 138 -5.35 9.96 -16.62
C ARG A 138 -4.82 8.61 -17.07
N ILE A 139 -5.69 7.79 -17.65
CA ILE A 139 -5.36 6.42 -18.06
C ILE A 139 -5.66 6.19 -19.54
N GLY A 140 -4.82 5.35 -20.15
CA GLY A 140 -4.98 4.85 -21.52
C GLY A 140 -4.45 5.81 -22.58
N SER A 141 -4.46 5.34 -23.83
CA SER A 141 -4.01 6.11 -25.00
C SER A 141 -4.80 7.40 -25.21
N ASN A 142 -6.08 7.42 -24.79
CA ASN A 142 -6.95 8.59 -24.88
C ASN A 142 -6.88 9.52 -23.66
N GLN A 143 -6.02 9.23 -22.66
CA GLN A 143 -5.82 10.04 -21.46
C GLN A 143 -7.13 10.43 -20.76
N LYS A 144 -8.09 9.50 -20.71
CA LYS A 144 -9.39 9.78 -20.08
C LYS A 144 -9.18 9.96 -18.58
N GLU A 145 -9.68 11.07 -18.07
CA GLU A 145 -9.62 11.37 -16.64
C GLU A 145 -10.59 10.48 -15.86
N ARG A 146 -10.12 9.97 -14.74
CA ARG A 146 -10.85 9.15 -13.79
C ARG A 146 -10.57 9.70 -12.40
N ARG A 147 -11.63 9.86 -11.60
CA ARG A 147 -11.47 10.20 -10.19
C ARG A 147 -11.18 8.94 -9.38
N GLY A 148 -10.27 9.05 -8.42
CA GLY A 148 -10.00 8.05 -7.41
C GLY A 148 -9.72 8.70 -6.05
N ALA A 149 -9.36 7.87 -5.08
CA ALA A 149 -8.97 8.30 -3.74
C ALA A 149 -7.52 7.89 -3.50
N LEU A 150 -6.68 8.86 -3.18
CA LEU A 150 -5.33 8.63 -2.70
C LEU A 150 -5.38 8.40 -1.19
N ASP A 151 -5.06 7.19 -0.75
CA ASP A 151 -5.13 6.81 0.66
C ASP A 151 -3.98 7.41 1.49
N VAL A 152 -4.10 7.28 2.81
CA VAL A 152 -3.14 7.85 3.76
C VAL A 152 -1.77 7.18 3.74
N VAL A 153 -1.66 5.89 3.42
CA VAL A 153 -0.38 5.17 3.31
C VAL A 153 0.40 5.68 2.10
N ALA A 154 -0.26 5.85 0.95
CA ALA A 154 0.39 6.43 -0.23
C ALA A 154 0.83 7.88 0.00
N GLN A 155 0.01 8.68 0.69
CA GLN A 155 0.38 10.05 1.10
C GLN A 155 1.59 10.05 2.04
N CYS A 156 1.57 9.22 3.09
CA CYS A 156 2.69 9.10 4.03
C CYS A 156 3.97 8.61 3.33
N ALA A 157 3.87 7.66 2.40
CA ALA A 157 5.01 7.18 1.61
C ALA A 157 5.60 8.28 0.72
N ALA A 158 4.76 9.13 0.12
CA ALA A 158 5.21 10.27 -0.68
C ALA A 158 5.90 11.34 0.19
N LEU A 159 5.33 11.68 1.35
CA LEU A 159 5.96 12.58 2.32
C LEU A 159 7.31 12.02 2.78
N SER A 160 7.35 10.74 3.12
CA SER A 160 8.56 10.05 3.61
C SER A 160 9.69 10.08 2.58
N ALA A 161 9.39 9.75 1.32
CA ALA A 161 10.36 9.82 0.24
C ALA A 161 10.84 11.26 -0.04
N ALA A 162 9.99 12.26 0.13
CA ALA A 162 10.38 13.67 -0.04
C ALA A 162 11.18 14.24 1.15
N LEU A 163 10.99 13.68 2.36
CA LEU A 163 11.81 13.99 3.53
C LEU A 163 13.17 13.32 3.47
N SER A 164 13.20 12.04 3.08
CA SER A 164 14.39 11.18 3.10
C SER A 164 14.55 10.42 1.77
N PRO A 165 14.88 11.10 0.66
CA PRO A 165 14.93 10.50 -0.69
C PRO A 165 16.00 9.41 -0.85
N ASN A 166 17.03 9.46 0.00
CA ASN A 166 18.11 8.46 0.07
C ASN A 166 18.05 7.63 1.35
N GLY A 167 16.95 7.72 2.10
CA GLY A 167 16.74 7.04 3.37
C GLY A 167 16.74 5.53 3.23
N SER A 168 17.54 4.85 4.05
CA SER A 168 17.64 3.39 4.03
C SER A 168 16.34 2.73 4.48
N LYS A 169 15.71 3.25 5.55
CA LYS A 169 14.45 2.74 6.08
C LYS A 169 13.29 3.15 5.20
N THR A 170 13.33 4.37 4.69
CA THR A 170 12.31 4.88 3.76
C THR A 170 12.27 4.01 2.49
N ARG A 171 13.44 3.65 1.94
CA ARG A 171 13.55 2.71 0.82
C ARG A 171 13.09 1.31 1.19
N LEU A 172 13.40 0.85 2.40
CA LEU A 172 12.99 -0.47 2.90
C LEU A 172 11.45 -0.63 2.93
N LEU A 173 10.72 0.42 3.30
CA LEU A 173 9.26 0.40 3.39
C LEU A 173 8.57 0.78 2.07
N ARG A 174 9.30 1.32 1.09
CA ARG A 174 8.80 1.73 -0.24
C ARG A 174 7.86 0.72 -0.92
N PRO A 175 8.09 -0.61 -0.85
CA PRO A 175 7.20 -1.59 -1.49
C PRO A 175 5.76 -1.60 -0.95
N PHE A 176 5.55 -1.10 0.26
CA PHE A 176 4.24 -1.04 0.92
C PHE A 176 3.48 0.25 0.62
N ALA A 177 3.99 1.13 -0.25
CA ALA A 177 3.36 2.43 -0.50
C ALA A 177 1.94 2.36 -1.09
N SER A 178 1.60 1.27 -1.80
CA SER A 178 0.26 1.09 -2.41
C SER A 178 -0.69 0.23 -1.58
N THR A 179 -0.28 -0.30 -0.44
CA THR A 179 -1.09 -1.27 0.32
C THR A 179 -2.30 -0.63 0.99
N GLY A 180 -2.28 0.67 1.29
CA GLY A 180 -3.48 1.33 1.80
C GLY A 180 -4.58 1.45 0.74
N LEU A 181 -4.24 1.57 -0.56
CA LEU A 181 -5.21 1.46 -1.66
C LEU A 181 -5.80 0.05 -1.75
N TRP A 182 -4.98 -0.97 -1.52
CA TRP A 182 -5.44 -2.37 -1.44
C TRP A 182 -6.40 -2.60 -0.28
N LEU A 183 -6.12 -2.01 0.88
CA LEU A 183 -6.96 -2.11 2.09
C LEU A 183 -8.29 -1.36 1.98
N ARG A 184 -8.49 -0.54 0.94
CA ARG A 184 -9.76 0.14 0.68
C ARG A 184 -10.70 -0.70 -0.17
N GLU A 185 -11.98 -0.39 -0.06
CA GLU A 185 -13.07 -1.09 -0.76
C GLU A 185 -13.18 -0.75 -2.26
N ALA A 186 -12.34 0.15 -2.79
CA ALA A 186 -12.43 0.58 -4.19
C ALA A 186 -12.30 -0.61 -5.16
N LEU A 187 -11.32 -1.48 -4.90
CA LEU A 187 -11.13 -2.71 -5.66
C LEU A 187 -12.26 -3.74 -5.48
N ASP A 188 -13.11 -3.61 -4.47
CA ASP A 188 -14.22 -4.56 -4.22
C ASP A 188 -15.41 -4.32 -5.15
N THR A 189 -15.48 -3.13 -5.75
CA THR A 189 -16.59 -2.74 -6.62
C THR A 189 -16.16 -2.50 -8.05
N THR A 190 -14.96 -1.98 -8.28
CA THR A 190 -14.51 -1.60 -9.61
C THR A 190 -12.98 -1.58 -9.73
N PHE A 191 -12.49 -1.29 -10.94
CA PHE A 191 -11.08 -1.05 -11.19
C PHE A 191 -10.61 0.23 -10.47
N ASP A 192 -9.51 0.15 -9.73
CA ASP A 192 -8.91 1.31 -9.07
C ASP A 192 -7.76 1.90 -9.92
N PRO A 193 -7.96 3.09 -10.52
CA PRO A 193 -6.95 3.76 -11.32
C PRO A 193 -5.75 4.25 -10.49
N VAL A 194 -5.95 4.59 -9.22
CA VAL A 194 -4.92 5.10 -8.32
C VAL A 194 -4.01 3.94 -7.90
N HIS A 195 -4.58 2.80 -7.51
CA HIS A 195 -3.83 1.58 -7.19
C HIS A 195 -2.93 1.15 -8.34
N THR A 196 -3.51 1.00 -9.52
CA THR A 196 -2.79 0.55 -10.73
C THR A 196 -1.65 1.50 -11.08
N THR A 197 -1.91 2.80 -11.08
CA THR A 197 -0.91 3.82 -11.43
C THR A 197 0.24 3.84 -10.43
N LEU A 198 -0.05 3.81 -9.13
CA LEU A 198 0.99 3.80 -8.10
C LEU A 198 1.83 2.52 -8.15
N ARG A 199 1.18 1.36 -8.32
CA ARG A 199 1.86 0.07 -8.46
C ARG A 199 2.83 0.07 -9.64
N ASP A 200 2.41 0.60 -10.79
CA ASP A 200 3.25 0.66 -11.99
C ASP A 200 4.43 1.64 -11.79
N ILE A 201 4.21 2.80 -11.16
CA ILE A 201 5.29 3.74 -10.79
C ILE A 201 6.35 3.05 -9.92
N LEU A 202 5.91 2.29 -8.91
CA LEU A 202 6.79 1.60 -7.96
C LEU A 202 7.53 0.42 -8.62
N ARG A 203 6.87 -0.34 -9.50
CA ARG A 203 7.51 -1.37 -10.33
C ARG A 203 8.60 -0.75 -11.19
N ASP A 204 8.29 0.34 -11.90
CA ASP A 204 9.22 1.01 -12.81
C ASP A 204 10.38 1.70 -12.08
N GLU A 205 10.27 1.89 -10.76
CA GLU A 205 11.37 2.32 -9.87
C GLU A 205 12.19 1.14 -9.36
N GLY A 206 11.69 -0.10 -9.47
CA GLY A 206 12.34 -1.29 -8.94
C GLY A 206 12.04 -1.57 -7.47
N ALA A 207 10.95 -1.02 -6.91
CA ALA A 207 10.56 -1.29 -5.52
C ALA A 207 10.14 -2.76 -5.30
N PHE A 208 9.58 -3.40 -6.32
CA PHE A 208 9.22 -4.81 -6.34
C PHE A 208 9.14 -5.33 -7.78
N ARG A 209 9.15 -6.65 -7.92
CA ARG A 209 8.74 -7.34 -9.14
C ARG A 209 7.25 -7.61 -9.10
N ILE A 210 6.61 -7.57 -10.26
CA ILE A 210 5.22 -8.02 -10.42
C ILE A 210 5.26 -9.40 -11.07
N VAL A 211 4.66 -10.39 -10.42
CA VAL A 211 4.65 -11.78 -10.90
C VAL A 211 3.24 -12.39 -10.77
N PRO A 212 2.89 -13.38 -11.59
CA PRO A 212 1.65 -14.13 -11.42
C PRO A 212 1.71 -15.02 -10.16
N LEU A 213 0.54 -15.42 -9.65
CA LEU A 213 0.41 -16.23 -8.44
C LEU A 213 1.31 -17.48 -8.37
N PRO A 214 1.51 -18.26 -9.45
CA PRO A 214 2.37 -19.44 -9.42
C PRO A 214 3.87 -19.14 -9.32
N GLU A 215 4.29 -17.88 -9.43
CA GLU A 215 5.69 -17.47 -9.24
C GLU A 215 5.97 -16.98 -7.82
N VAL A 216 4.94 -16.76 -7.00
CA VAL A 216 5.13 -16.54 -5.56
C VAL A 216 5.40 -17.90 -4.91
N ALA A 217 6.50 -18.03 -4.17
CA ALA A 217 6.90 -19.31 -3.57
C ALA A 217 5.91 -19.74 -2.48
N SER A 218 5.52 -18.81 -1.60
CA SER A 218 4.68 -19.04 -0.42
C SER A 218 3.55 -18.01 -0.30
N PRO A 219 2.60 -17.97 -1.26
CA PRO A 219 1.43 -17.08 -1.15
C PRO A 219 0.55 -17.49 0.03
N ALA A 220 -0.13 -16.52 0.66
CA ALA A 220 -0.94 -16.76 1.84
C ALA A 220 -2.14 -17.67 1.54
N GLN A 221 -2.27 -18.72 2.36
CA GLN A 221 -3.39 -19.66 2.28
C GLN A 221 -4.70 -18.97 2.64
N GLY A 222 -5.78 -19.29 1.91
CA GLY A 222 -7.11 -18.73 2.15
C GLY A 222 -7.32 -17.30 1.62
N MET A 223 -6.30 -16.64 1.08
CA MET A 223 -6.41 -15.29 0.54
C MET A 223 -7.33 -15.20 -0.69
N ILE A 224 -7.34 -16.23 -1.54
CA ILE A 224 -8.25 -16.34 -2.68
C ILE A 224 -9.31 -17.41 -2.32
N PRO A 225 -10.57 -17.01 -2.05
CA PRO A 225 -11.62 -17.94 -1.69
C PRO A 225 -11.85 -19.01 -2.76
N GLY A 226 -11.99 -20.27 -2.34
CA GLY A 226 -12.25 -21.40 -3.26
C GLY A 226 -11.05 -21.87 -4.08
N LEU A 227 -9.90 -21.21 -4.00
CA LEU A 227 -8.69 -21.62 -4.69
C LEU A 227 -8.15 -22.95 -4.12
N SER A 228 -7.87 -23.91 -4.99
CA SER A 228 -7.25 -25.17 -4.57
C SER A 228 -5.73 -25.02 -4.39
N GLU A 229 -5.27 -25.00 -3.14
CA GLU A 229 -3.83 -24.95 -2.82
C GLU A 229 -3.04 -26.11 -3.41
N ARG A 230 -3.65 -27.29 -3.46
CA ARG A 230 -3.03 -28.48 -4.07
C ARG A 230 -2.81 -28.28 -5.57
N MET A 231 -3.77 -27.67 -6.26
CA MET A 231 -3.64 -27.36 -7.69
C MET A 231 -2.61 -26.25 -7.91
N LEU A 232 -2.59 -25.20 -7.08
CA LEU A 232 -1.57 -24.16 -7.14
C LEU A 232 -0.16 -24.74 -6.96
N LYS A 233 0.08 -25.57 -5.94
CA LYS A 233 1.38 -26.22 -5.72
C LYS A 233 1.81 -27.11 -6.90
N ARG A 234 0.86 -27.75 -7.59
CA ARG A 234 1.15 -28.51 -8.81
C ARG A 234 1.50 -27.59 -9.97
N LEU A 235 0.78 -26.47 -10.11
CA LEU A 235 1.02 -25.48 -11.15
C LEU A 235 2.40 -24.82 -10.99
N GLN A 236 2.77 -24.40 -9.77
CA GLN A 236 4.10 -23.84 -9.45
C GLN A 236 5.24 -24.73 -9.95
N LYS A 237 5.14 -26.05 -9.78
CA LYS A 237 6.17 -27.02 -10.22
C LYS A 237 6.32 -27.11 -11.75
N GLY A 238 5.23 -26.90 -12.49
CA GLY A 238 5.23 -26.96 -13.95
C GLY A 238 5.38 -25.58 -14.62
N TRP A 239 5.25 -24.50 -13.87
CA TRP A 239 5.10 -23.14 -14.42
C TRP A 239 6.24 -22.72 -15.36
N GLY A 240 7.47 -23.06 -14.97
CA GLY A 240 8.68 -22.74 -15.74
C GLY A 240 8.79 -23.44 -17.09
N THR A 241 8.03 -24.54 -17.31
CA THR A 241 8.08 -25.32 -18.57
C THR A 241 6.94 -24.98 -19.53
N MET A 242 6.03 -24.09 -19.15
CA MET A 242 4.83 -23.74 -19.91
C MET A 242 5.08 -22.48 -20.76
N ASP A 243 4.51 -22.44 -21.96
CA ASP A 243 4.43 -21.24 -22.77
C ASP A 243 3.31 -20.29 -22.28
N ALA A 244 3.23 -19.10 -22.89
CA ALA A 244 2.28 -18.07 -22.47
C ALA A 244 0.81 -18.52 -22.56
N GLU A 245 0.44 -19.24 -23.62
CA GLU A 245 -0.93 -19.73 -23.83
C GLU A 245 -1.30 -20.79 -22.78
N SER A 246 -0.41 -21.75 -22.54
CA SER A 246 -0.60 -22.79 -21.52
C SER A 246 -0.71 -22.18 -20.12
N ARG A 247 0.13 -21.17 -19.81
CA ARG A 247 0.10 -20.43 -18.54
C ARG A 247 -1.26 -19.73 -18.33
N ALA A 248 -1.76 -19.06 -19.37
CA ALA A 248 -3.05 -18.38 -19.33
C ALA A 248 -4.23 -19.34 -19.11
N SER A 249 -4.23 -20.47 -19.83
CA SER A 249 -5.25 -21.50 -19.68
C SER A 249 -5.21 -22.10 -18.26
N ALA A 250 -4.04 -22.48 -17.77
CA ALA A 250 -3.89 -23.12 -16.48
C ALA A 250 -4.25 -22.19 -15.30
N LEU A 251 -3.92 -20.90 -15.41
CA LEU A 251 -4.37 -19.91 -14.43
C LEU A 251 -5.88 -19.74 -14.45
N SER A 252 -6.49 -19.66 -15.64
CA SER A 252 -7.95 -19.55 -15.79
C SER A 252 -8.69 -20.73 -15.15
N GLU A 253 -8.19 -21.96 -15.37
CA GLU A 253 -8.73 -23.17 -14.72
C GLU A 253 -8.56 -23.14 -13.20
N LEU A 254 -7.40 -22.70 -12.71
CA LEU A 254 -7.11 -22.63 -11.29
C LEU A 254 -8.08 -21.69 -10.55
N VAL A 255 -8.41 -20.54 -11.15
CA VAL A 255 -9.20 -19.48 -10.51
C VAL A 255 -10.70 -19.60 -10.76
N LEU A 256 -11.13 -20.52 -11.62
CA LEU A 256 -12.54 -20.74 -11.95
C LEU A 256 -13.45 -20.91 -10.72
N PRO A 257 -13.05 -21.64 -9.65
CA PRO A 257 -13.85 -21.72 -8.43
C PRO A 257 -13.99 -20.37 -7.70
N ALA A 258 -12.95 -19.52 -7.75
CA ALA A 258 -12.96 -18.22 -7.08
C ALA A 258 -13.93 -17.24 -7.74
N LEU A 259 -14.15 -17.36 -9.05
CA LEU A 259 -15.13 -16.54 -9.80
C LEU A 259 -16.58 -16.77 -9.35
N GLN A 260 -16.87 -17.87 -8.65
CA GLN A 260 -18.20 -18.16 -8.11
C GLN A 260 -18.41 -17.57 -6.72
N SER A 261 -17.35 -17.07 -6.07
CA SER A 261 -17.41 -16.51 -4.72
C SER A 261 -17.78 -15.03 -4.77
N PRO A 262 -18.80 -14.58 -4.02
CA PRO A 262 -19.09 -13.14 -3.89
C PRO A 262 -18.09 -12.42 -2.96
N ALA A 263 -17.21 -13.16 -2.26
CA ALA A 263 -16.30 -12.59 -1.27
C ALA A 263 -15.10 -11.84 -1.88
N LEU A 264 -14.85 -12.00 -3.19
CA LEU A 264 -13.76 -11.33 -3.88
C LEU A 264 -14.26 -10.80 -5.23
N SER A 265 -14.08 -9.50 -5.47
CA SER A 265 -14.45 -8.89 -6.73
C SER A 265 -13.54 -9.37 -7.88
N THR A 266 -14.00 -9.24 -9.12
CA THR A 266 -13.19 -9.55 -10.30
C THR A 266 -11.91 -8.72 -10.38
N PRO A 267 -11.92 -7.38 -10.19
CA PRO A 267 -10.69 -6.58 -10.19
C PRO A 267 -9.68 -7.03 -9.12
N ARG A 268 -10.17 -7.32 -7.91
CA ARG A 268 -9.31 -7.78 -6.82
C ARG A 268 -8.73 -9.17 -7.11
N LEU A 269 -9.51 -10.07 -7.70
CA LEU A 269 -9.03 -11.38 -8.15
C LEU A 269 -7.94 -11.24 -9.22
N GLU A 270 -8.10 -10.34 -10.20
CA GLU A 270 -7.09 -10.10 -11.23
C GLU A 270 -5.75 -9.66 -10.61
N GLU A 271 -5.78 -8.73 -9.65
CA GLU A 271 -4.57 -8.32 -8.91
C GLU A 271 -3.91 -9.50 -8.18
N LEU A 272 -4.71 -10.35 -7.51
CA LEU A 272 -4.19 -11.51 -6.78
C LEU A 272 -3.73 -12.66 -7.65
N VAL A 273 -4.07 -12.67 -8.93
CA VAL A 273 -3.70 -13.75 -9.84
C VAL A 273 -2.53 -13.35 -10.73
N TRP A 274 -2.53 -12.10 -11.21
CA TRP A 274 -1.57 -11.63 -12.21
C TRP A 274 -0.54 -10.65 -11.66
N HIS A 275 -0.85 -9.94 -10.58
CA HIS A 275 -0.09 -8.78 -10.14
C HIS A 275 0.45 -8.91 -8.71
N ARG A 276 1.07 -10.05 -8.36
CA ARG A 276 1.68 -10.25 -7.04
C ARG A 276 2.95 -9.42 -6.91
N LEU A 277 3.07 -8.67 -5.82
CA LEU A 277 4.21 -7.78 -5.59
C LEU A 277 5.27 -8.49 -4.76
N VAL A 278 6.39 -8.88 -5.37
CA VAL A 278 7.48 -9.60 -4.69
C VAL A 278 8.70 -8.70 -4.53
N VAL A 279 9.17 -8.55 -3.28
CA VAL A 279 10.31 -7.70 -2.93
C VAL A 279 11.58 -8.54 -2.90
N GLY A 280 12.58 -8.19 -3.72
CA GLY A 280 13.84 -8.92 -3.80
C GLY A 280 13.63 -10.42 -4.03
N GLU A 281 14.25 -11.24 -3.18
CA GLU A 281 14.13 -12.71 -3.17
C GLU A 281 13.14 -13.22 -2.10
N SER A 282 12.20 -12.37 -1.65
CA SER A 282 11.21 -12.79 -0.66
C SER A 282 10.31 -13.89 -1.22
N ASP A 283 10.11 -14.95 -0.42
CA ASP A 283 9.23 -16.06 -0.78
C ASP A 283 7.74 -15.68 -0.75
N ILE A 284 7.39 -14.56 -0.12
CA ILE A 284 6.02 -14.12 0.12
C ILE A 284 5.80 -12.71 -0.41
N ASP A 285 4.75 -12.55 -1.22
CA ASP A 285 4.41 -11.26 -1.80
C ASP A 285 3.77 -10.32 -0.77
N VAL A 286 3.84 -9.01 -1.02
CA VAL A 286 3.35 -7.94 -0.13
C VAL A 286 1.91 -8.16 0.29
N MET A 287 1.01 -8.53 -0.63
CA MET A 287 -0.42 -8.66 -0.33
C MET A 287 -0.72 -9.89 0.51
N SER A 288 0.07 -10.97 0.35
CA SER A 288 0.05 -12.11 1.29
C SER A 288 0.48 -11.70 2.70
N GLN A 289 1.50 -10.85 2.84
CA GLN A 289 1.93 -10.35 4.16
C GLN A 289 0.83 -9.50 4.82
N VAL A 290 0.21 -8.59 4.06
CA VAL A 290 -0.94 -7.79 4.52
C VAL A 290 -2.08 -8.69 4.98
N PHE A 291 -2.47 -9.67 4.16
CA PHE A 291 -3.56 -10.60 4.49
C PHE A 291 -3.29 -11.42 5.76
N LEU A 292 -2.06 -11.92 5.96
CA LEU A 292 -1.71 -12.67 7.18
C LEU A 292 -1.83 -11.78 8.42
N VAL A 293 -1.40 -10.52 8.32
CA VAL A 293 -1.53 -9.55 9.39
C VAL A 293 -2.99 -9.23 9.69
N GLU A 294 -3.82 -8.94 8.69
CA GLU A 294 -5.25 -8.68 8.88
C GLU A 294 -5.95 -9.83 9.62
N ASN A 295 -5.65 -11.08 9.25
CA ASN A 295 -6.26 -12.26 9.87
C ASN A 295 -5.75 -12.55 11.30
N SER A 296 -4.54 -12.11 11.62
CA SER A 296 -3.94 -12.30 12.95
C SER A 296 -4.18 -11.12 13.90
N TRP A 297 -4.86 -10.07 13.42
CA TRP A 297 -5.03 -8.84 14.19
C TRP A 297 -5.86 -9.08 15.46
N PRO A 298 -5.38 -8.65 16.64
CA PRO A 298 -6.10 -8.87 17.89
C PRO A 298 -7.46 -8.16 17.92
N LYS A 299 -8.44 -8.83 18.54
CA LYS A 299 -9.78 -8.27 18.77
C LYS A 299 -9.87 -7.40 20.02
N ASP A 300 -8.96 -7.55 20.97
CA ASP A 300 -8.90 -6.69 22.14
C ASP A 300 -8.16 -5.39 21.79
N GLU A 301 -8.71 -4.25 22.23
CA GLU A 301 -8.18 -2.91 21.91
C GLU A 301 -6.74 -2.72 22.40
N LYS A 302 -6.43 -3.18 23.61
CA LYS A 302 -5.10 -3.02 24.21
C LYS A 302 -4.09 -3.93 23.52
N GLU A 303 -4.48 -5.17 23.23
CA GLU A 303 -3.66 -6.11 22.47
C GLU A 303 -3.39 -5.61 21.06
N ALA A 304 -4.39 -5.02 20.38
CA ALA A 304 -4.25 -4.44 19.05
C ALA A 304 -3.21 -3.31 19.03
N LYS A 305 -3.24 -2.39 20.01
CA LYS A 305 -2.22 -1.32 20.14
C LYS A 305 -0.81 -1.87 20.35
N ILE A 306 -0.66 -2.89 21.19
CA ILE A 306 0.64 -3.55 21.44
C ILE A 306 1.12 -4.27 20.18
N HIS A 307 0.23 -4.97 19.50
CA HIS A 307 0.50 -5.69 18.26
C HIS A 307 0.95 -4.72 17.17
N ALA A 308 0.23 -3.63 16.95
CA ALA A 308 0.58 -2.60 15.98
C ALA A 308 1.97 -2.00 16.25
N SER A 309 2.26 -1.66 17.51
CA SER A 309 3.58 -1.15 17.92
C SER A 309 4.72 -2.14 17.63
N LYS A 310 4.52 -3.42 17.92
CA LYS A 310 5.51 -4.48 17.64
C LYS A 310 5.72 -4.73 16.15
N LEU A 311 4.63 -4.75 15.37
CA LEU A 311 4.69 -4.92 13.92
C LEU A 311 5.38 -3.72 13.25
N ALA A 312 5.10 -2.49 13.69
CA ALA A 312 5.80 -1.31 13.20
C ALA A 312 7.31 -1.40 13.46
N ASP A 313 7.71 -1.84 14.67
CA ASP A 313 9.13 -2.06 14.99
C ASP A 313 9.77 -3.16 14.11
N ASN A 314 9.03 -4.23 13.83
CA ASN A 314 9.52 -5.30 12.94
C ASN A 314 9.69 -4.76 11.52
N LEU A 315 8.66 -4.12 10.97
CA LEU A 315 8.66 -3.56 9.63
C LEU A 315 9.81 -2.56 9.42
N LEU A 316 10.03 -1.65 10.38
CA LEU A 316 11.13 -0.67 10.36
C LEU A 316 12.54 -1.28 10.46
N LYS A 317 12.64 -2.53 10.91
CA LYS A 317 13.91 -3.28 11.03
C LYS A 317 14.15 -4.19 9.84
N SER A 318 13.12 -4.90 9.38
CA SER A 318 13.25 -6.01 8.43
C SER A 318 12.69 -5.71 7.04
N GLY A 319 11.77 -4.74 6.92
CA GLY A 319 11.00 -4.53 5.69
C GLY A 319 9.97 -5.64 5.43
N VAL A 320 9.64 -6.42 6.47
CA VAL A 320 8.68 -7.53 6.40
C VAL A 320 7.54 -7.26 7.37
N LEU A 321 6.31 -7.43 6.89
CA LEU A 321 5.10 -7.03 7.61
C LEU A 321 4.50 -8.16 8.50
N HIS A 322 4.98 -9.40 8.42
CA HIS A 322 4.41 -10.56 9.13
C HIS A 322 5.42 -11.24 10.06
#